data_AF-A0A2M7GU24-F1
#
_entry.id   AF-A0A2M7GU24-F1
#
_cell.length_a   1.000
_cell.length_b   1.000
_cell.length_c   1.000
_cell.angle_alpha   90.00
_cell.angle_beta   90.00
_cell.angle_gamma   90.00
#
_symmetry.space_group_name_H-M   'P 1'
#
loop_
_entity.id
_entity.type
_entity.pdbx_description
1 polymer ?
#
loop_
_entity_poly.entity_id
_entity_poly.type
_entity_poly.pdbx_seq_one_letter_code
_entity_poly.pdbx_strand_id
1 'polypeptide(L)'
;MSLRGDAIAPPWRVEDLLRYPVIVIPFISVVDVTPNGGFRYRFWGTGHVDVKGYDYTGHSPLDHEPPEYGRMINDEYQAVADAARPMAFVHDIRPGLTEISKYQETLRLPLANDGRTVSGVISF
;
A
#
# COMPACT_ATOMS: atom_id res chain seq x y z
N MET A 1 -1.06 19.40 21.02
CA MET A 1 0.21 19.17 20.31
C MET A 1 0.01 17.95 19.41
N SER A 2 0.12 18.10 18.09
CA SER A 2 -0.03 16.97 17.17
C SER A 2 1.09 15.97 17.40
N LEU A 3 0.77 14.67 17.47
CA LEU A 3 1.76 13.59 17.63
C LEU A 3 2.80 13.55 16.48
N ARG A 4 2.53 14.22 15.36
CA ARG A 4 3.41 14.27 14.18
C ARG A 4 4.33 15.50 14.14
N GLY A 5 4.22 16.43 15.09
CA GLY A 5 4.86 17.75 14.95
C GLY A 5 4.40 18.45 13.68
N ASP A 6 5.34 19.00 12.91
CA ASP A 6 5.11 19.66 11.62
C ASP A 6 5.18 18.70 10.41
N ALA A 7 5.40 17.40 10.65
CA ALA A 7 5.52 16.43 9.56
C ALA A 7 4.16 16.06 8.97
N ILE A 8 4.07 15.95 7.64
CA ILE A 8 2.83 15.56 6.95
C ILE A 8 2.48 14.07 7.19
N ALA A 9 3.50 13.24 7.38
CA ALA A 9 3.40 11.79 7.55
C ALA A 9 4.62 11.25 8.31
N PRO A 10 4.51 10.07 8.96
CA PRO A 10 5.67 9.43 9.59
C PRO A 10 6.68 8.94 8.55
N PRO A 11 7.97 8.82 8.91
CA PRO A 11 8.96 8.17 8.06
C PRO A 11 8.72 6.66 7.98
N TRP A 12 9.23 6.01 6.94
CA TRP A 12 9.36 4.56 6.93
C TRP A 12 10.52 4.10 7.81
N ARG A 13 10.26 3.15 8.71
CA ARG A 13 11.28 2.46 9.50
C ARG A 13 10.89 1.00 9.66
N VAL A 14 11.81 0.08 9.40
CA VAL A 14 11.53 -1.35 9.52
C VAL A 14 11.20 -1.74 10.97
N GLU A 15 11.80 -1.05 11.94
CA GLU A 15 11.56 -1.25 13.36
C GLU A 15 10.11 -0.93 13.76
N ASP A 16 9.44 -0.05 13.02
CA ASP A 16 8.04 0.28 13.27
C ASP A 16 7.09 -0.84 12.85
N LEU A 17 7.50 -1.76 11.97
CA LEU A 17 6.74 -2.99 11.70
C LEU A 17 6.62 -3.87 12.94
N LEU A 18 7.66 -3.91 13.78
CA LEU A 18 7.68 -4.73 14.99
C LEU A 18 6.70 -4.24 16.07
N ARG A 19 6.11 -3.05 15.88
CA ARG A 19 5.06 -2.51 16.76
C ARG A 19 3.68 -3.07 16.43
N TYR A 20 3.50 -3.66 15.26
CA TYR A 20 2.23 -4.28 14.86
C TYR A 20 2.09 -5.69 15.45
N PRO A 21 0.87 -6.17 15.69
CA PRO A 21 0.64 -7.57 15.99
C PRO A 21 1.24 -8.45 14.89
N VAL A 22 1.99 -9.49 15.27
CA VAL A 22 2.71 -10.37 14.34
C VAL A 22 1.79 -10.95 13.25
N ILE A 23 0.52 -11.18 13.57
CA ILE A 23 -0.48 -11.71 12.64
C ILE A 23 -0.84 -10.73 11.49
N VAL A 24 -0.59 -9.43 11.66
CA VAL A 24 -0.92 -8.39 10.66
C VAL A 24 0.24 -8.18 9.69
N ILE A 25 1.49 -8.32 10.15
CA ILE A 25 2.70 -8.07 9.34
C ILE A 25 2.70 -8.81 7.99
N PRO A 26 2.27 -10.08 7.90
CA PRO A 26 2.17 -10.81 6.63
C PRO A 26 1.22 -10.16 5.60
N PHE A 27 0.32 -9.28 6.01
CA PHE A 27 -0.63 -8.60 5.13
C PHE A 27 -0.29 -7.12 4.90
N ILE A 28 0.87 -6.67 5.37
CA ILE A 28 1.36 -5.32 5.09
C ILE A 28 2.04 -5.30 3.72
N SER A 29 1.84 -4.21 2.96
CA SER A 29 2.71 -3.88 1.83
C SER A 29 3.16 -2.43 1.91
N VAL A 30 4.33 -2.13 1.35
CA VAL A 30 4.89 -0.79 1.35
C VAL A 30 5.46 -0.50 -0.02
N VAL A 31 5.07 0.64 -0.60
CA VAL A 31 5.65 1.15 -1.84
C VAL A 31 6.49 2.39 -1.56
N ASP A 32 7.59 2.51 -2.29
CA ASP A 32 8.34 3.75 -2.44
C ASP A 32 7.81 4.52 -3.65
N VAL A 33 7.76 5.84 -3.53
CA VAL A 33 7.64 6.74 -4.68
C VAL A 33 8.99 6.79 -5.39
N THR A 34 9.02 6.47 -6.67
CA THR A 34 10.24 6.48 -7.48
C THR A 34 10.57 7.90 -7.98
N PRO A 35 11.82 8.19 -8.39
CA PRO A 35 12.20 9.52 -8.85
C PRO A 35 11.41 10.07 -10.05
N ASN A 36 10.78 9.19 -10.84
CA ASN A 36 9.91 9.54 -11.96
C ASN A 36 8.41 9.60 -11.58
N GLY A 37 8.07 9.54 -10.28
CA GLY A 37 6.70 9.63 -9.78
C GLY A 37 5.89 8.33 -9.87
N GLY A 38 6.53 7.20 -10.19
CA GLY A 38 5.91 5.88 -10.12
C GLY A 38 6.04 5.26 -8.72
N PHE A 39 5.70 3.97 -8.63
CA PHE A 39 5.72 3.23 -7.37
C PHE A 39 6.50 1.93 -7.52
N ARG A 40 7.19 1.52 -6.45
CA ARG A 40 7.86 0.23 -6.37
C ARG A 40 7.72 -0.37 -4.99
N TYR A 41 7.36 -1.64 -4.91
CA TYR A 41 7.24 -2.33 -3.62
C TYR A 41 8.60 -2.44 -2.93
N ARG A 42 8.70 -1.84 -1.75
CA ARG A 42 9.82 -1.97 -0.81
C ARG A 42 9.65 -3.20 0.08
N PHE A 43 8.42 -3.49 0.48
CA PHE A 43 8.09 -4.60 1.34
C PHE A 43 6.78 -5.24 0.88
N TRP A 44 6.77 -6.56 0.85
CA TRP A 44 5.62 -7.39 0.57
C TRP A 44 5.48 -8.45 1.66
N GLY A 45 4.41 -8.37 2.45
CA GLY A 45 4.15 -9.34 3.50
C GLY A 45 3.90 -10.74 2.96
N THR A 46 4.37 -11.76 3.68
CA THR A 46 4.32 -13.16 3.24
C THR A 46 2.90 -13.72 3.11
N GLY A 47 1.93 -13.18 3.85
CA GLY A 47 0.52 -13.56 3.75
C GLY A 47 -0.08 -13.16 2.40
N HIS A 48 0.45 -12.12 1.75
CA HIS A 48 0.11 -11.83 0.36
C HIS A 48 0.66 -12.87 -0.61
N VAL A 49 1.81 -13.49 -0.32
CA VAL A 49 2.34 -14.59 -1.13
C VAL A 49 1.42 -15.81 -1.04
N ASP A 50 0.92 -16.13 0.15
CA ASP A 50 -0.02 -17.24 0.33
C ASP A 50 -1.33 -17.03 -0.44
N VAL A 51 -1.79 -15.78 -0.57
CA VAL A 51 -3.04 -15.42 -1.26
C VAL A 51 -2.86 -15.20 -2.76
N LYS A 52 -1.76 -14.54 -3.17
CA LYS A 52 -1.51 -14.10 -4.55
C LYS A 52 -0.54 -15.00 -5.32
N GLY A 53 0.17 -15.89 -4.62
CA GLY A 53 1.14 -16.83 -5.21
C GLY A 53 2.45 -16.20 -5.67
N TYR A 54 2.67 -14.90 -5.42
CA TYR A 54 3.84 -14.17 -5.89
C TYR A 54 4.30 -13.10 -4.90
N ASP A 55 5.61 -12.93 -4.76
CA ASP A 55 6.24 -11.84 -4.01
C ASP A 55 6.55 -10.69 -4.96
N TYR A 56 5.83 -9.57 -4.79
CA TYR A 56 5.98 -8.38 -5.62
C TYR A 56 7.10 -7.44 -5.14
N THR A 57 7.93 -7.82 -4.17
CA THR A 57 9.05 -6.98 -3.72
C THR A 57 9.95 -6.60 -4.91
N GLY A 58 10.21 -5.30 -5.06
CA GLY A 58 11.00 -4.75 -6.17
C GLY A 58 10.21 -4.49 -7.46
N HIS A 59 8.95 -4.95 -7.56
CA HIS A 59 8.08 -4.75 -8.72
C HIS A 59 7.23 -3.48 -8.62
N SER A 60 6.71 -3.06 -9.76
CA SER A 60 5.71 -2.00 -9.87
C SER A 60 4.32 -2.55 -9.56
N PRO A 61 3.39 -1.75 -8.99
CA PRO A 61 1.96 -2.08 -9.00
C PRO A 61 1.42 -2.40 -10.40
N LEU A 62 2.01 -1.81 -11.44
CA LEU A 62 1.64 -2.08 -12.83
C LEU A 62 2.07 -3.46 -13.34
N ASP A 63 2.88 -4.19 -12.59
CA ASP A 63 3.30 -5.57 -12.91
C ASP A 63 2.28 -6.61 -12.39
N HIS A 64 1.20 -6.17 -11.71
CA HIS A 64 0.15 -7.07 -11.26
C HIS A 64 -0.65 -7.63 -12.42
N GLU A 65 -1.06 -8.89 -12.26
CA GLU A 65 -1.99 -9.56 -13.16
C GLU A 65 -3.36 -9.75 -12.46
N PRO A 66 -4.48 -9.41 -13.10
CA PRO A 66 -4.57 -8.83 -14.44
C PRO A 66 -4.19 -7.33 -14.48
N PRO A 67 -3.83 -6.74 -15.64
CA PRO A 67 -3.29 -5.39 -15.71
C PRO A 67 -4.23 -4.29 -15.22
N GLU A 68 -5.55 -4.49 -15.32
CA GLU A 68 -6.56 -3.58 -14.75
C GLU A 68 -6.49 -3.52 -13.22
N TYR A 69 -6.19 -4.64 -12.56
CA TYR A 69 -6.00 -4.66 -11.11
C TYR A 69 -4.74 -3.86 -10.74
N GLY A 70 -3.64 -4.05 -11.49
CA GLY A 70 -2.42 -3.26 -11.29
C GLY A 70 -2.61 -1.76 -11.46
N ARG A 71 -3.36 -1.34 -12.50
CA ARG A 71 -3.72 0.08 -12.72
C ARG A 71 -4.57 0.63 -11.58
N MET A 72 -5.59 -0.10 -11.14
CA MET A 72 -6.41 0.30 -9.99
C MET A 72 -5.56 0.53 -8.75
N ILE A 73 -4.68 -0.42 -8.40
CA ILE A 73 -3.80 -0.29 -7.24
C ILE A 73 -2.83 0.90 -7.39
N ASN A 74 -2.29 1.12 -8.60
CA ASN A 74 -1.43 2.27 -8.89
C ASN A 74 -2.16 3.61 -8.67
N ASP A 75 -3.39 3.73 -9.17
CA ASP A 75 -4.21 4.94 -9.04
C ASP A 75 -4.55 5.25 -7.57
N GLU A 76 -4.76 4.21 -6.76
CA GLU A 76 -4.99 4.36 -5.32
C GLU A 76 -3.72 4.84 -4.58
N TYR A 77 -2.54 4.36 -4.97
CA TYR A 77 -1.28 4.91 -4.45
C TYR A 77 -1.06 6.37 -4.87
N GLN A 78 -1.36 6.70 -6.12
CA GLN A 78 -1.31 8.08 -6.61
C GLN A 78 -2.25 8.99 -5.81
N ALA A 79 -3.48 8.56 -5.58
CA ALA A 79 -4.46 9.33 -4.81
C ALA A 79 -3.98 9.64 -3.38
N VAL A 80 -3.34 8.67 -2.71
CA VAL A 80 -2.76 8.87 -1.36
C VAL A 80 -1.56 9.81 -1.40
N ALA A 81 -0.70 9.68 -2.41
CA ALA A 81 0.47 10.53 -2.58
C ALA A 81 0.07 11.99 -2.84
N ASP A 82 -0.89 12.22 -3.74
CA ASP A 82 -1.39 13.55 -4.10
C ASP A 82 -2.12 14.22 -2.94
N ALA A 83 -2.96 13.46 -2.23
CA ALA A 83 -3.75 14.00 -1.13
C ALA A 83 -2.96 14.12 0.18
N ALA A 84 -1.79 13.46 0.28
CA ALA A 84 -0.93 13.38 1.46
C ALA A 84 -1.70 13.05 2.76
N ARG A 85 -2.72 12.18 2.68
CA ARG A 85 -3.56 11.79 3.81
C ARG A 85 -3.97 10.31 3.75
N PRO A 86 -4.30 9.68 4.89
CA PRO A 86 -4.83 8.32 4.90
C PRO A 86 -6.12 8.20 4.09
N MET A 87 -6.27 7.12 3.34
CA MET A 87 -7.46 6.81 2.55
C MET A 87 -7.83 5.34 2.67
N ALA A 88 -9.12 5.08 2.80
CA ALA A 88 -9.69 3.74 2.77
C ALA A 88 -10.26 3.46 1.38
N PHE A 89 -10.04 2.26 0.89
CA PHE A 89 -10.51 1.76 -0.39
C PHE A 89 -11.28 0.47 -0.17
N VAL A 90 -12.29 0.24 -1.00
CA VAL A 90 -13.09 -0.99 -0.98
C VAL A 90 -13.12 -1.53 -2.40
N HIS A 91 -12.54 -2.71 -2.59
CA HIS A 91 -12.56 -3.42 -3.86
C HIS A 91 -13.72 -4.40 -3.88
N ASP A 92 -14.59 -4.27 -4.89
CA ASP A 92 -15.61 -5.27 -5.20
C ASP A 92 -14.98 -6.39 -6.04
N ILE A 93 -14.62 -7.47 -5.37
CA ILE A 93 -14.06 -8.67 -5.99
C ILE A 93 -15.21 -9.59 -6.37
N ARG A 94 -15.46 -9.71 -7.67
CA ARG A 94 -16.47 -10.62 -8.24
C ARG A 94 -15.76 -11.80 -8.91
N PRO A 95 -15.73 -13.00 -8.29
CA PRO A 95 -15.06 -14.15 -8.89
C PRO A 95 -15.80 -14.69 -10.13
N GLY A 96 -17.06 -14.28 -10.35
CA GLY A 96 -17.84 -14.53 -11.56
C GLY A 96 -19.12 -13.68 -11.59
N LEU A 97 -19.77 -13.58 -12.77
CA LEU A 97 -20.98 -12.74 -12.98
C LEU A 97 -22.18 -13.16 -12.11
N THR A 98 -22.21 -14.41 -11.67
CA THR A 98 -23.31 -15.00 -10.88
C THR A 98 -22.95 -15.22 -9.42
N GLU A 99 -21.73 -14.86 -8.99
CA GLU A 99 -21.29 -15.02 -7.62
C GLU A 99 -21.54 -13.77 -6.78
N ILE A 100 -21.68 -13.96 -5.47
CA ILE A 100 -21.84 -12.87 -4.51
C ILE A 100 -20.52 -12.09 -4.45
N SER A 101 -20.61 -10.76 -4.59
CA SER A 101 -19.49 -9.84 -4.39
C SER A 101 -18.77 -10.11 -3.07
N LYS A 102 -17.45 -10.25 -3.13
CA LYS A 102 -16.58 -10.23 -1.96
C LYS A 102 -15.94 -8.86 -1.89
N TYR A 103 -15.97 -8.23 -0.73
CA TYR A 103 -15.33 -6.94 -0.54
C TYR A 103 -13.97 -7.12 0.11
N GLN A 104 -12.96 -6.51 -0.49
CA GLN A 104 -11.65 -6.33 0.14
C GLN A 104 -11.53 -4.88 0.54
N GLU A 105 -11.34 -4.63 1.83
CA GLU A 105 -11.06 -3.31 2.35
C GLU A 105 -9.55 -3.13 2.44
N THR A 106 -9.05 -1.94 2.12
CA THR A 106 -7.62 -1.62 2.23
C THR A 106 -7.46 -0.22 2.77
N LEU A 107 -6.66 -0.09 3.83
CA LEU A 107 -6.27 1.21 4.37
C LEU A 107 -4.87 1.55 3.88
N ARG A 108 -4.73 2.72 3.26
CA ARG A 108 -3.43 3.23 2.79
C ARG A 108 -3.07 4.53 3.47
N LEU A 109 -1.83 4.63 3.93
CA LEU A 109 -1.34 5.82 4.63
C LEU A 109 -0.05 6.33 4.00
N PRO A 110 0.09 7.66 3.85
CA PRO A 110 1.31 8.24 3.34
C PRO A 110 2.46 8.04 4.33
N LEU A 111 3.67 7.95 3.80
CA LEU A 111 4.94 7.98 4.50
C LEU A 111 5.78 9.15 3.96
N ALA A 112 6.48 9.87 4.83
CA ALA A 112 7.35 10.99 4.46
C ALA A 112 8.68 10.91 5.20
N ASN A 113 9.73 10.44 4.54
CA ASN A 113 11.06 10.27 5.15
C ASN A 113 11.72 11.60 5.53
N ASP A 114 11.42 12.68 4.83
CA ASP A 114 11.86 14.05 5.13
C ASP A 114 10.82 14.85 5.95
N GLY A 115 9.68 14.24 6.27
CA GLY A 115 8.53 14.86 6.92
C GLY A 115 7.75 15.87 6.06
N ARG A 116 8.15 16.12 4.80
CA ARG A 116 7.59 17.19 3.95
C ARG A 116 6.99 16.68 2.65
N THR A 117 7.55 15.59 2.10
CA THR A 117 7.18 15.03 0.80
C THR A 117 6.76 13.59 0.99
N VAL A 118 5.67 13.16 0.36
CA VAL A 118 5.29 11.74 0.36
C VAL A 118 6.38 10.97 -0.38
N SER A 119 7.05 10.08 0.34
CA SER A 119 8.11 9.22 -0.19
C SER A 119 7.68 7.77 -0.34
N GLY A 120 6.51 7.41 0.17
CA GLY A 120 5.96 6.06 0.08
C GLY A 120 4.56 5.96 0.65
N VAL A 121 3.99 4.76 0.55
CA VAL A 121 2.67 4.44 1.08
C VAL A 121 2.73 3.07 1.73
N ILE A 122 2.17 2.96 2.94
CA ILE A 122 1.94 1.68 3.62
C ILE A 122 0.47 1.27 3.46
N SER A 123 0.22 -0.01 3.21
CA SER A 123 -1.10 -0.59 3.04
C SER A 123 -1.34 -1.73 4.02
N PHE A 124 -2.59 -1.83 4.51
CA PHE A 124 -3.14 -2.90 5.36
C PHE A 124 -4.43 -3.44 4.75
#